data_AF-A0A1X7SU76-F1
#
_entry.id   AF-A0A1X7SU76-F1
#
_cell.length_a   1.000
_cell.length_b   1.000
_cell.length_c   1.000
_cell.angle_alpha   90.00
_cell.angle_beta   90.00
_cell.angle_gamma   90.00
#
_symmetry.space_group_name_H-M   'P 1'
#
loop_
_entity.id
_entity.type
_entity.pdbx_description
1 polymer ?
#
loop_
_entity_poly.entity_id
_entity_poly.type
_entity_poly.pdbx_seq_one_letter_code
_entity_poly.pdbx_strand_id
1 'polypeptide(L)'
;MAVLLALAAFLLLSSSPAFSYTWPDNVTQYSGYMDLNEQHGVAYFYWFFESRSDPSNDPLVLWLTGGPGCSSLLALFGENGPFLLNTTVTPAYNPYSWNSFANLLY
;
A
#
# COMPACT_ATOMS: atom_id res chain seq x y z
N MET A 1 2.94 -10.13 23.29
CA MET A 1 4.03 -9.46 22.54
C MET A 1 4.76 -10.41 21.58
N ALA A 2 5.03 -11.67 21.93
CA ALA A 2 5.69 -12.63 21.03
C ALA A 2 4.84 -13.10 19.82
N VAL A 3 3.50 -13.12 19.94
CA VAL A 3 2.60 -13.57 18.87
C VAL A 3 2.50 -12.56 17.70
N LEU A 4 2.61 -11.26 17.99
CA LEU A 4 2.54 -10.21 16.97
C LEU A 4 3.82 -10.15 16.11
N LEU A 5 4.98 -10.41 16.73
CA LEU A 5 6.28 -10.48 16.04
C LEU A 5 6.37 -11.70 15.10
N ALA A 6 5.75 -12.82 15.46
CA ALA A 6 5.72 -14.01 14.62
C ALA A 6 4.86 -13.80 13.35
N LEU A 7 3.75 -13.07 13.45
CA LEU A 7 2.89 -12.77 12.28
C LEU A 7 3.59 -11.81 11.30
N ALA A 8 4.27 -10.78 11.82
CA ALA A 8 5.03 -9.83 11.01
C ALA A 8 6.22 -10.52 10.30
N ALA A 9 6.94 -11.40 10.99
CA ALA A 9 8.04 -12.17 10.41
C ALA A 9 7.56 -13.21 9.38
N PHE A 10 6.38 -13.82 9.58
CA PHE A 10 5.80 -14.80 8.65
C PHE A 10 5.31 -14.14 7.34
N LEU A 11 4.73 -12.94 7.43
CA LEU A 11 4.37 -12.13 6.25
C LEU A 11 5.60 -11.68 5.45
N LEU A 12 6.74 -11.44 6.12
CA LEU A 12 8.01 -11.07 5.47
C LEU A 12 8.72 -12.25 4.78
N LEU A 13 8.40 -13.50 5.15
CA LEU A 13 9.03 -14.71 4.61
C LEU A 13 8.26 -15.33 3.43
N SER A 14 6.99 -14.98 3.23
CA SER A 14 6.15 -15.49 2.12
C SER A 14 5.96 -14.50 0.96
N SER A 15 6.34 -13.23 1.12
CA SER A 15 6.20 -12.24 0.03
C SER A 15 7.35 -12.32 -0.96
N SER A 16 7.02 -12.41 -2.26
CA SER A 16 7.93 -12.08 -3.37
C SER A 16 8.62 -10.72 -3.11
N PRO A 17 9.86 -10.49 -3.61
CA PRO A 17 10.63 -9.30 -3.26
C PRO A 17 9.81 -8.04 -3.55
N ALA A 18 9.44 -7.33 -2.47
CA ALA A 18 8.69 -6.09 -2.58
C ALA A 18 9.57 -5.07 -3.32
N PHE A 19 9.07 -4.55 -4.43
CA PHE A 19 9.78 -3.50 -5.15
C PHE A 19 9.65 -2.21 -4.34
N SER A 20 10.79 -1.71 -3.84
CA SER A 20 10.85 -0.46 -3.09
C SER A 20 11.34 0.68 -3.97
N TYR A 21 10.63 1.81 -3.93
CA TYR A 21 11.01 3.04 -4.63
C TYR A 21 10.60 4.26 -3.80
N THR A 22 11.37 5.35 -3.87
CA THR A 22 11.08 6.59 -3.12
C THR A 22 10.98 7.74 -4.10
N TRP A 23 9.75 8.10 -4.48
CA TRP A 23 9.40 9.15 -5.45
C TRP A 23 7.88 9.15 -5.71
N PRO A 24 7.25 10.29 -6.04
CA PRO A 24 7.62 11.68 -5.70
C PRO A 24 7.49 11.99 -4.18
N ASP A 25 8.04 13.11 -3.73
CA ASP A 25 7.88 13.66 -2.36
C ASP A 25 8.43 12.83 -1.19
N ASN A 26 9.50 12.05 -1.44
CA ASN A 26 10.16 11.23 -0.42
C ASN A 26 9.23 10.22 0.27
N VAL A 27 8.15 9.81 -0.41
CA VAL A 27 7.27 8.73 0.06
C VAL A 27 7.90 7.41 -0.34
N THR A 28 8.30 6.61 0.64
CA THR A 28 8.73 5.24 0.41
C THR A 28 7.51 4.36 0.18
N GLN A 29 7.56 3.58 -0.89
CA GLN A 29 6.47 2.70 -1.32
C GLN A 29 6.99 1.31 -1.63
N TYR A 30 6.13 0.32 -1.43
CA TYR A 30 6.42 -1.09 -1.62
C TYR A 30 5.26 -1.73 -2.36
N SER A 31 5.54 -2.46 -3.42
CA SER A 31 4.52 -3.25 -4.11
C SER A 31 4.98 -4.68 -4.31
N GLY A 32 4.02 -5.60 -4.32
CA GLY A 32 4.30 -7.01 -4.42
C GLY A 32 3.03 -7.84 -4.36
N TYR A 33 3.23 -9.14 -4.10
CA TYR A 33 2.15 -10.08 -3.94
C TYR A 33 2.22 -10.72 -2.55
N MET A 34 1.07 -10.82 -1.90
CA MET A 34 0.88 -11.50 -0.63
C MET A 34 0.12 -12.81 -0.87
N ASP A 35 0.76 -13.91 -0.56
CA ASP A 35 0.13 -15.23 -0.61
C ASP A 35 -0.65 -15.46 0.68
N LEU A 36 -1.97 -15.27 0.62
CA LEU A 36 -2.86 -15.48 1.77
C LEU A 36 -3.27 -16.95 1.94
N ASN A 37 -3.09 -17.77 0.90
CA ASN A 37 -3.35 -19.20 0.95
C ASN A 37 -2.47 -19.97 -0.04
N GLU A 38 -1.36 -20.52 0.47
CA GLU A 38 -0.43 -21.36 -0.29
C GLU A 38 -1.10 -22.59 -0.92
N GLN A 39 -2.18 -23.11 -0.32
CA GLN A 39 -2.86 -24.32 -0.79
C GLN A 39 -3.73 -24.09 -2.04
N HIS A 40 -4.10 -22.83 -2.32
CA HIS A 40 -4.98 -22.48 -3.44
C HIS A 40 -4.31 -21.62 -4.51
N GLY A 41 -3.03 -21.25 -4.33
CA GLY A 41 -2.26 -20.49 -5.32
C GLY A 41 -2.83 -19.10 -5.60
N VAL A 42 -3.46 -18.46 -4.60
CA VAL A 42 -4.03 -17.11 -4.73
C VAL A 42 -3.06 -16.09 -4.12
N ALA A 43 -2.55 -15.22 -4.99
CA ALA A 43 -1.64 -14.15 -4.65
C ALA A 43 -2.36 -12.80 -4.78
N TYR A 44 -2.44 -12.04 -3.68
CA TYR A 44 -3.06 -10.71 -3.66
C TYR A 44 -2.00 -9.66 -3.96
N PHE A 45 -2.19 -8.92 -5.05
CA PHE A 45 -1.37 -7.74 -5.31
C PHE A 45 -1.65 -6.68 -4.23
N TYR A 46 -0.59 -6.05 -3.74
CA TYR A 46 -0.69 -4.90 -2.84
C TYR A 46 0.21 -3.75 -3.29
N TRP A 47 -0.18 -2.54 -2.90
CA TRP A 47 0.70 -1.36 -2.98
C TRP A 47 0.64 -0.57 -1.67
N PHE A 48 1.75 -0.57 -0.96
CA PHE A 48 1.93 0.08 0.33
C PHE A 48 2.68 1.41 0.17
N PHE A 49 2.25 2.43 0.90
CA PHE A 49 2.88 3.76 0.96
C PHE A 49 3.07 4.16 2.42
N GLU A 50 4.28 4.56 2.78
CA GLU A 50 4.56 5.10 4.10
C GLU A 50 3.87 6.46 4.32
N SER A 51 3.62 6.76 5.59
CA SER A 51 3.15 8.08 6.02
C SER A 51 4.17 9.17 5.65
N ARG A 52 3.70 10.35 5.29
CA ARG A 52 4.54 11.55 5.09
C ARG A 52 4.98 12.20 6.40
N SER A 53 4.31 11.89 7.51
CA SER A 53 4.57 12.49 8.81
C SER A 53 5.57 11.67 9.62
N ASP A 54 5.14 10.54 10.21
CA ASP A 54 5.98 9.65 11.01
C ASP A 54 5.63 8.19 10.71
N PRO A 55 6.19 7.58 9.64
CA PRO A 55 5.86 6.22 9.23
C PRO A 55 5.96 5.17 10.34
N SER A 56 6.86 5.37 11.31
CA SER A 56 7.11 4.43 12.38
C SER A 56 6.05 4.47 13.48
N ASN A 57 5.34 5.61 13.62
CA ASN A 57 4.36 5.83 14.70
C ASN A 57 2.93 6.05 14.20
N ASP A 58 2.76 6.44 12.94
CA ASP A 58 1.46 6.67 12.32
C ASP A 58 0.72 5.35 12.03
N PRO A 59 -0.63 5.36 12.07
CA PRO A 59 -1.43 4.14 11.92
C PRO A 59 -1.30 3.51 10.53
N LEU A 60 -1.49 2.19 10.46
CA LEU A 60 -1.71 1.46 9.22
C LEU A 60 -3.19 1.48 8.85
N VAL A 61 -3.50 1.86 7.62
CA VAL A 61 -4.85 1.83 7.04
C VAL A 61 -4.85 0.90 5.84
N LEU A 62 -5.69 -0.13 5.89
CA LEU A 62 -6.02 -0.97 4.75
C LEU A 62 -7.21 -0.34 4.00
N TRP A 63 -7.07 -0.12 2.70
CA TRP A 63 -8.12 0.39 1.84
C TRP A 63 -8.61 -0.68 0.85
N LEU A 64 -9.91 -0.96 0.85
CA LEU A 64 -10.53 -1.93 -0.05
C LEU A 64 -11.63 -1.25 -0.86
N THR A 65 -11.40 -1.09 -2.16
CA THR A 65 -12.44 -0.60 -3.07
C THR A 65 -13.51 -1.68 -3.29
N GLY A 66 -14.78 -1.24 -3.30
CA GLY A 66 -15.94 -2.12 -3.43
C GLY A 66 -16.21 -2.59 -4.86
N GLY A 67 -17.49 -2.67 -5.23
CA GLY A 67 -17.92 -3.17 -6.53
C GLY A 67 -19.02 -4.21 -6.37
N PRO A 68 -18.75 -5.52 -6.54
CA PRO A 68 -17.49 -6.26 -6.30
C PRO A 68 -16.49 -6.35 -7.47
N GLY A 69 -15.21 -6.59 -7.17
CA GLY A 69 -14.17 -6.89 -8.16
C GLY A 69 -13.40 -5.69 -8.71
N CYS A 70 -13.72 -4.47 -8.27
CA CYS A 70 -12.93 -3.29 -8.64
C CYS A 70 -11.58 -3.30 -7.92
N SER A 71 -10.55 -2.76 -8.58
CA SER A 71 -9.22 -2.63 -7.99
C SER A 71 -9.14 -1.47 -7.01
N SER A 72 -8.48 -1.67 -5.86
CA SER A 72 -8.12 -0.60 -4.92
C SER A 72 -7.21 0.47 -5.53
N LEU A 73 -6.57 0.19 -6.68
CA LEU A 73 -5.80 1.19 -7.42
C LEU A 73 -6.65 2.36 -7.93
N LEU A 74 -7.97 2.16 -8.06
CA LEU A 74 -8.90 3.25 -8.35
C LEU A 74 -8.83 4.32 -7.26
N ALA A 75 -8.83 3.92 -5.99
CA ALA A 75 -8.75 4.85 -4.87
C ALA A 75 -7.36 5.49 -4.73
N LEU A 76 -6.32 4.69 -4.97
CA LEU A 76 -4.94 5.16 -4.97
C LEU A 76 -4.77 6.32 -5.96
N PHE A 77 -5.23 6.17 -7.20
CA PHE A 77 -5.01 7.16 -8.27
C PHE A 77 -6.13 8.19 -8.46
N GLY A 78 -7.31 7.96 -7.90
CA GLY A 78 -8.50 8.77 -8.15
C GLY A 78 -9.13 9.38 -6.90
N GLU A 79 -8.75 8.93 -5.70
CA GLU A 79 -9.42 9.33 -4.45
C GLU A 79 -8.40 9.85 -3.42
N ASN A 80 -7.79 8.96 -2.64
CA ASN A 80 -7.07 9.32 -1.41
C ASN A 80 -5.58 8.97 -1.41
N GLY A 81 -5.06 8.39 -2.49
CA GLY A 81 -3.64 8.02 -2.55
C GLY A 81 -2.69 9.21 -2.66
N PRO A 82 -1.38 8.95 -2.56
CA PRO A 82 -0.36 9.99 -2.47
C PRO A 82 -0.25 10.81 -3.76
N PHE A 83 -0.65 10.21 -4.89
CA PHE A 83 -0.62 10.81 -6.21
C PHE A 83 -1.93 10.54 -6.94
N LEU A 84 -2.46 11.57 -7.60
CA LEU A 84 -3.59 11.44 -8.51
C LEU A 84 -3.10 11.33 -9.95
N LEU A 85 -3.76 10.54 -10.78
CA LEU A 85 -3.49 10.54 -12.22
C LEU A 85 -4.20 11.73 -12.87
N ASN A 86 -3.43 12.57 -13.57
CA ASN A 86 -3.99 13.64 -14.39
C ASN A 86 -4.44 13.11 -15.78
N THR A 87 -5.00 13.98 -16.62
CA THR A 87 -5.46 13.64 -17.97
C THR A 87 -4.34 13.18 -18.92
N THR A 88 -3.07 13.44 -18.57
CA THR A 88 -1.90 12.98 -19.31
C THR A 88 -1.30 11.68 -18.73
N VAL A 89 -2.03 10.99 -17.84
CA VAL A 89 -1.60 9.75 -17.16
C VAL A 89 -0.27 9.93 -16.43
N THR A 90 -0.05 11.14 -15.92
CA THR A 90 1.14 11.49 -15.13
C THR A 90 0.73 11.58 -13.66
N PRO A 91 1.45 10.90 -12.75
CA PRO A 91 1.23 11.05 -11.32
C PRO A 91 1.47 12.51 -10.90
N ALA A 92 0.48 13.11 -10.26
CA ALA A 92 0.54 14.45 -9.69
C ALA A 92 0.36 14.37 -8.17
N TYR A 93 1.13 15.15 -7.42
CA TYR A 93 1.03 15.20 -5.96
C TYR A 93 -0.39 15.47 -5.48
N ASN A 94 -0.87 14.65 -4.54
CA ASN A 94 -2.13 14.88 -3.86
C ASN A 94 -1.89 15.59 -2.50
N PRO A 95 -2.23 16.89 -2.36
CA PRO A 95 -2.08 17.61 -1.10
C PRO A 95 -3.07 17.16 -0.02
N TYR A 96 -4.10 16.39 -0.38
CA TYR A 96 -5.13 15.88 0.54
C TYR A 96 -5.03 14.36 0.71
N SER A 97 -3.89 13.76 0.37
CA SER A 97 -3.71 12.31 0.54
C SER A 97 -3.85 11.91 1.99
N TRP A 98 -4.48 10.75 2.20
CA TRP A 98 -4.58 10.15 3.52
C TRP A 98 -3.22 9.73 4.08
N ASN A 99 -2.21 9.54 3.22
CA ASN A 99 -0.87 9.21 3.69
C ASN A 99 -0.14 10.41 4.33
N SER A 100 -0.81 11.56 4.48
CA SER A 100 -0.28 12.67 5.26
C SER A 100 -0.05 12.30 6.74
N PHE A 101 -0.84 11.36 7.28
CA PHE A 101 -0.81 10.96 8.70
C PHE A 101 -1.07 9.45 8.89
N ALA A 102 -0.86 8.63 7.86
CA ALA A 102 -1.09 7.19 7.91
C ALA A 102 -0.23 6.45 6.89
N ASN A 103 0.13 5.22 7.22
CA ASN A 103 0.67 4.26 6.28
C ASN A 103 -0.51 3.62 5.53
N LEU A 104 -0.53 3.69 4.19
CA LEU A 104 -1.66 3.19 3.39
C LEU A 104 -1.30 1.89 2.69
N LEU A 105 -2.14 0.88 2.85
CA LEU A 105 -2.08 -0.38 2.11
C LEU A 105 -3.31 -0.49 1.22
N TYR A 106 -3.09 -0.53 -0.09
CA TYR A 106 -4.13 -0.74 -1.11
C TYR A 106 -4.13 -2.18 -1.61
#